data_AF-A0A0C5VQ80-F1
#
_entry.id   AF-A0A0C5VQ80-F1
#
_cell.length_a   1.000
_cell.length_b   1.000
_cell.length_c   1.000
_cell.angle_alpha   90.00
_cell.angle_beta   90.00
_cell.angle_gamma   90.00
#
_symmetry.space_group_name_H-M   'P 1'
#
loop_
_entity.id
_entity.type
_entity.pdbx_description
1 polymer ?
#
loop_
_entity_poly.entity_id
_entity_poly.type
_entity_poly.pdbx_seq_one_letter_code
_entity_poly.pdbx_strand_id
1 'polypeptide(L)'
;MTLVEIIERYWPRLLARPGVQITAQQRSAIHALLGCRTERYGTMERHLACGHRFCNQCQHHNTRQWLVRQQQKRLPVRYFLATFTLPHELRALAQHHPRIVYAALFQCAAKTLQDFALNSPRLHARLGLTAVLHTHTRRLDYHPHVHIVVPGGGIHRARKEWRKLKGNYLFNGRALAKVFRARLLTQLRDAGLALPTTPSQWVVQCQDVGRGESALKYLSRYLYRGVLSNHNLLSDDGQQVTFRYTDNQTQTVQTRTLPGEDFLLLLLQHVLPTGFRRVRDYGFLHGNAKALLKIIQWVLRVNLSRIEPIKRACFLCPYCQQAMVITNITRRKRPPG
;
A
#
# COMPACT_ATOMS: atom_id res chain seq x y z
N MET A 1 -23.38 9.01 -8.21
CA MET A 1 -23.13 7.85 -7.35
C MET A 1 -21.76 7.93 -6.70
N THR A 2 -21.71 7.93 -5.37
CA THR A 2 -20.47 7.90 -4.60
C THR A 2 -20.42 6.71 -3.65
N LEU A 3 -19.23 6.34 -3.20
CA LEU A 3 -19.09 5.30 -2.17
C LEU A 3 -19.81 5.67 -0.87
N VAL A 4 -19.94 6.97 -0.56
CA VAL A 4 -20.64 7.44 0.65
C VAL A 4 -22.12 7.15 0.54
N GLU A 5 -22.77 7.49 -0.58
CA GLU A 5 -24.19 7.18 -0.83
C GLU A 5 -24.49 5.69 -0.68
N ILE A 6 -23.62 4.82 -1.22
CA ILE A 6 -23.75 3.36 -1.08
C ILE A 6 -23.61 2.96 0.39
N ILE A 7 -22.62 3.50 1.12
CA ILE A 7 -22.46 3.19 2.54
C ILE A 7 -23.69 3.63 3.34
N GLU A 8 -24.22 4.84 3.12
CA GLU A 8 -25.41 5.34 3.82
C GLU A 8 -26.61 4.40 3.65
N ARG A 9 -26.79 3.87 2.43
CA ARG A 9 -27.88 2.95 2.11
C ARG A 9 -27.72 1.57 2.73
N TYR A 10 -26.56 0.95 2.57
CA TYR A 10 -26.37 -0.47 2.88
C TYR A 10 -25.75 -0.73 4.26
N TRP A 11 -25.17 0.28 4.92
CA TRP A 11 -24.55 0.09 6.23
C TRP A 11 -25.54 -0.33 7.33
N PRO A 12 -26.72 0.31 7.47
CA PRO A 12 -27.71 -0.14 8.45
C PRO A 12 -28.20 -1.57 8.18
N ARG A 13 -28.39 -1.93 6.90
CA ARG A 13 -28.82 -3.27 6.47
C ARG A 13 -27.77 -4.33 6.79
N LEU A 14 -26.50 -4.03 6.50
CA LEU A 14 -25.38 -4.91 6.83
C LEU A 14 -25.27 -5.14 8.34
N LEU A 15 -25.47 -4.10 9.16
CA LEU A 15 -25.45 -4.24 10.62
C LEU A 15 -26.61 -5.06 11.18
N ALA A 16 -27.76 -5.08 10.49
CA ALA A 16 -28.91 -5.88 10.86
C ALA A 16 -28.79 -7.36 10.42
N ARG A 17 -27.85 -7.70 9.52
CA ARG A 17 -27.70 -9.05 8.98
C ARG A 17 -27.17 -10.02 10.05
N PRO A 18 -27.87 -11.14 10.34
CA PRO A 18 -27.42 -12.13 11.33
C PRO A 18 -26.04 -12.70 10.99
N GLY A 19 -25.22 -12.90 12.02
CA GLY A 19 -23.88 -13.51 11.89
C GLY A 19 -22.78 -12.58 11.36
N VAL A 20 -23.10 -11.36 10.92
CA VAL A 20 -22.09 -10.40 10.47
C VAL A 20 -21.36 -9.78 11.67
N GLN A 21 -20.05 -9.96 11.73
CA GLN A 21 -19.19 -9.32 12.71
C GLN A 21 -18.36 -8.19 12.07
N ILE A 22 -18.53 -6.98 12.59
CA ILE A 22 -17.78 -5.81 12.16
C ILE A 22 -16.79 -5.40 13.26
N THR A 23 -15.51 -5.40 12.90
CA THR A 23 -14.42 -4.97 13.79
C THR A 23 -14.47 -3.46 14.09
N ALA A 24 -13.88 -3.04 15.21
CA ALA A 24 -13.76 -1.62 15.56
C ALA A 24 -13.04 -0.80 14.47
N GLN A 25 -12.04 -1.39 13.79
CA GLN A 25 -11.31 -0.73 12.70
C GLN A 25 -12.20 -0.54 11.46
N GLN A 26 -13.04 -1.53 11.13
CA GLN A 26 -14.01 -1.42 10.04
C GLN A 26 -15.07 -0.35 10.34
N ARG A 27 -15.60 -0.30 11.57
CA ARG A 27 -16.53 0.77 12.01
C ARG A 27 -15.88 2.15 11.88
N SER A 28 -14.66 2.29 12.41
CA SER A 28 -13.90 3.55 12.32
C SER A 28 -13.68 3.98 10.86
N ALA A 29 -13.42 3.02 9.96
CA ALA A 29 -13.30 3.30 8.54
C ALA A 29 -14.62 3.85 7.96
N ILE A 30 -15.75 3.19 8.19
CA ILE A 30 -17.07 3.62 7.72
C ILE A 30 -17.42 5.01 8.25
N HIS A 31 -17.27 5.25 9.55
CA HIS A 31 -17.54 6.55 10.15
C HIS A 31 -16.63 7.66 9.61
N ALA A 32 -15.38 7.34 9.29
CA ALA A 32 -14.49 8.28 8.64
C ALA A 32 -14.90 8.59 7.19
N LEU A 33 -15.47 7.63 6.45
CA LEU A 33 -15.99 7.87 5.11
C LEU A 33 -17.26 8.73 5.16
N LEU A 34 -18.24 8.34 5.98
CA LEU A 34 -19.51 9.06 6.17
C LEU A 34 -19.30 10.50 6.64
N GLY A 35 -18.35 10.74 7.55
CA GLY A 35 -18.06 12.09 8.00
C GLY A 35 -17.19 12.90 7.03
N CYS A 36 -16.44 12.27 6.12
CA CYS A 36 -15.54 13.00 5.23
C CYS A 36 -16.33 13.98 4.36
N ARG A 37 -15.81 15.20 4.19
CA ARG A 37 -16.48 16.30 3.47
C ARG A 37 -17.74 16.86 4.18
N THR A 38 -17.97 16.53 5.44
CA THR A 38 -19.08 17.08 6.24
C THR A 38 -18.57 17.89 7.44
N GLU A 39 -19.50 18.56 8.13
CA GLU A 39 -19.25 19.31 9.36
C GLU A 39 -18.56 18.50 10.48
N ARG A 40 -18.70 17.16 10.41
CA ARG A 40 -18.10 16.19 11.33
C ARG A 40 -16.57 16.28 11.39
N TYR A 41 -15.90 16.75 10.34
CA TYR A 41 -14.43 16.95 10.33
C TYR A 41 -13.98 18.42 10.21
N GLY A 42 -14.90 19.37 10.08
CA GLY A 42 -14.63 20.82 10.04
C GLY A 42 -15.85 21.56 9.46
N THR A 43 -16.00 22.87 9.61
CA THR A 43 -17.08 23.64 8.94
C THR A 43 -16.59 24.23 7.60
N MET A 44 -17.38 25.01 6.85
CA MET A 44 -16.93 25.66 5.60
C MET A 44 -15.62 26.48 5.74
N GLU A 45 -15.25 26.84 6.98
CA GLU A 45 -14.02 27.55 7.35
C GLU A 45 -12.88 26.61 7.81
N ARG A 46 -13.06 25.27 7.79
CA ARG A 46 -12.09 24.27 8.29
C ARG A 46 -12.01 23.01 7.42
N HIS A 47 -10.88 22.30 7.56
CA HIS A 47 -10.53 21.09 6.81
C HIS A 47 -11.62 19.98 6.87
N LEU A 48 -12.44 19.84 5.82
CA LEU A 48 -13.44 18.76 5.70
C LEU A 48 -12.85 17.38 5.34
N ALA A 49 -11.65 17.04 5.83
CA ALA A 49 -10.94 15.81 5.45
C ALA A 49 -10.75 14.89 6.65
N CYS A 50 -11.23 13.64 6.57
CA CYS A 50 -11.13 12.69 7.67
C CYS A 50 -9.71 12.15 7.91
N GLY A 51 -8.83 12.23 6.92
CA GLY A 51 -7.46 11.73 7.02
C GLY A 51 -7.34 10.21 7.19
N HIS A 52 -8.44 9.47 7.07
CA HIS A 52 -8.45 8.01 7.18
C HIS A 52 -7.92 7.37 5.88
N ARG A 53 -7.01 6.39 6.02
CA ARG A 53 -6.33 5.73 4.87
C ARG A 53 -7.24 4.88 3.97
N PHE A 54 -8.43 4.53 4.46
CA PHE A 54 -9.44 3.81 3.69
C PHE A 54 -10.32 4.75 2.85
N CYS A 55 -10.31 6.05 3.16
CA CYS A 55 -11.11 7.05 2.44
C CYS A 55 -10.55 7.26 1.03
N ASN A 56 -11.43 7.19 0.03
CA ASN A 56 -11.10 7.39 -1.38
C ASN A 56 -11.15 8.87 -1.83
N GLN A 57 -11.46 9.82 -0.92
CA GLN A 57 -11.69 11.23 -1.27
C GLN A 57 -10.58 12.22 -0.85
N CYS A 58 -9.90 12.01 0.28
CA CYS A 58 -9.06 13.07 0.90
C CYS A 58 -7.53 12.85 0.82
N GLN A 59 -7.07 11.65 0.47
CA GLN A 59 -5.65 11.28 0.62
C GLN A 59 -4.76 11.56 -0.61
N HIS A 60 -5.30 12.20 -1.63
CA HIS A 60 -4.58 12.45 -2.88
C HIS A 60 -3.29 13.25 -2.66
N HIS A 61 -3.35 14.27 -1.80
CA HIS A 61 -2.18 15.08 -1.47
C HIS A 61 -1.07 14.26 -0.78
N ASN A 62 -1.42 13.44 0.21
CA ASN A 62 -0.47 12.56 0.90
C ASN A 62 0.16 11.54 -0.06
N THR A 63 -0.63 11.03 -1.01
CA THR A 63 -0.14 10.14 -2.08
C THR A 63 0.90 10.82 -2.95
N ARG A 64 0.60 12.04 -3.42
CA ARG A 64 1.51 12.84 -4.26
C ARG A 64 2.82 13.15 -3.51
N GLN A 65 2.73 13.59 -2.25
CA GLN A 65 3.91 13.83 -1.42
C GLN A 65 4.75 12.57 -1.20
N TRP A 66 4.11 11.41 -1.01
CA TRP A 66 4.84 10.14 -0.92
C TRP A 66 5.56 9.82 -2.23
N LEU A 67 4.87 9.93 -3.37
CA LEU A 67 5.46 9.63 -4.69
C LEU A 67 6.68 10.50 -4.96
N VAL A 68 6.58 11.81 -4.73
CA VAL A 68 7.72 12.74 -4.86
C VAL A 68 8.89 12.32 -3.98
N ARG A 69 8.64 12.00 -2.70
CA ARG A 69 9.68 11.54 -1.77
C ARG A 69 10.35 10.25 -2.25
N GLN A 70 9.62 9.32 -2.86
CA GLN A 70 10.24 8.11 -3.41
C GLN A 70 11.00 8.39 -4.70
N GLN A 71 10.51 9.30 -5.55
CA GLN A 71 11.22 9.74 -6.74
C GLN A 71 12.55 10.41 -6.40
N GLN A 72 12.63 11.17 -5.31
CA GLN A 72 13.89 11.77 -4.80
C GLN A 72 14.93 10.74 -4.37
N LYS A 73 14.51 9.53 -3.99
CA LYS A 73 15.44 8.46 -3.62
C LYS A 73 15.93 7.65 -4.81
N ARG A 74 15.44 7.96 -6.03
CA ARG A 74 15.81 7.20 -7.22
C ARG A 74 17.30 7.39 -7.52
N LEU A 75 17.85 6.34 -8.10
CA LEU A 75 19.22 6.22 -8.55
C LEU A 75 19.20 5.96 -10.06
N PRO A 76 20.25 6.32 -10.82
CA PRO A 76 20.32 6.16 -12.27
C PRO A 76 20.67 4.71 -12.66
N VAL A 77 19.93 3.76 -12.10
CA VAL A 77 20.09 2.31 -12.28
C VAL A 77 18.82 1.68 -12.85
N ARG A 78 18.87 0.39 -13.20
CA ARG A 78 17.66 -0.39 -13.47
C ARG A 78 16.95 -0.70 -12.15
N TYR A 79 15.65 -0.89 -12.19
CA TYR A 79 14.83 -1.21 -11.04
C TYR A 79 14.04 -2.48 -11.31
N PHE A 80 13.74 -3.20 -10.24
CA PHE A 80 12.98 -4.42 -10.27
C PHE A 80 11.79 -4.31 -9.33
N LEU A 81 10.69 -4.96 -9.69
CA LEU A 81 9.52 -5.13 -8.84
C LEU A 81 9.44 -6.61 -8.45
N ALA A 82 9.75 -6.89 -7.18
CA ALA A 82 9.60 -8.20 -6.59
C ALA A 82 8.24 -8.29 -5.86
N THR A 83 7.39 -9.23 -6.25
CA THR A 83 6.05 -9.41 -5.65
C THR A 83 6.02 -10.73 -4.89
N PHE A 84 5.82 -10.66 -3.58
CA PHE A 84 5.67 -11.81 -2.68
C PHE A 84 4.20 -11.97 -2.32
N THR A 85 3.60 -13.09 -2.73
CA THR A 85 2.16 -13.33 -2.56
C THR A 85 1.91 -14.33 -1.45
N LEU A 86 0.92 -14.02 -0.59
CA LEU A 86 0.43 -14.96 0.41
C LEU A 86 -0.49 -16.01 -0.26
N PRO A 87 -0.21 -17.32 -0.12
CA PRO A 87 -1.06 -18.38 -0.64
C PRO A 87 -2.50 -18.30 -0.10
N HIS A 88 -3.43 -18.91 -0.84
CA HIS A 88 -4.85 -18.87 -0.53
C HIS A 88 -5.18 -19.39 0.87
N GLU A 89 -4.52 -20.49 1.26
CA GLU A 89 -4.74 -21.22 2.51
C GLU A 89 -4.40 -20.35 3.74
N LEU A 90 -3.42 -19.45 3.60
CA LEU A 90 -3.02 -18.53 4.69
C LEU A 90 -3.87 -17.27 4.76
N ARG A 91 -4.81 -17.04 3.83
CA ARG A 91 -5.61 -15.80 3.81
C ARG A 91 -6.59 -15.73 4.97
N ALA A 92 -7.23 -16.84 5.35
CA ALA A 92 -8.08 -16.88 6.52
C ALA A 92 -7.28 -16.51 7.79
N LEU A 93 -6.08 -17.08 7.94
CA LEU A 93 -5.16 -16.72 9.04
C LEU A 93 -4.80 -15.22 9.02
N ALA A 94 -4.58 -14.65 7.83
CA ALA A 94 -4.30 -13.22 7.67
C ALA A 94 -5.49 -12.32 8.02
N GLN A 95 -6.73 -12.77 7.83
CA GLN A 95 -7.93 -12.04 8.24
C GLN A 95 -8.08 -12.02 9.77
N HIS A 96 -7.78 -13.14 10.43
CA HIS A 96 -7.90 -13.26 11.90
C HIS A 96 -6.71 -12.62 12.64
N HIS A 97 -5.49 -12.73 12.09
CA HIS A 97 -4.26 -12.20 12.71
C HIS A 97 -3.51 -11.21 11.79
N PRO A 98 -4.17 -10.17 11.27
CA PRO A 98 -3.62 -9.31 10.21
C PRO A 98 -2.32 -8.61 10.63
N ARG A 99 -2.22 -8.18 11.90
CA ARG A 99 -1.03 -7.48 12.38
C ARG A 99 0.21 -8.39 12.34
N ILE A 100 0.07 -9.64 12.80
CA ILE A 100 1.16 -10.61 12.85
C ILE A 100 1.52 -11.05 11.44
N VAL A 101 0.52 -11.50 10.66
CA VAL A 101 0.76 -12.06 9.33
C VAL A 101 1.34 -11.02 8.37
N TYR A 102 0.78 -9.80 8.31
CA TYR A 102 1.33 -8.77 7.43
C TYR A 102 2.72 -8.29 7.89
N ALA A 103 3.00 -8.27 9.20
CA ALA A 103 4.32 -7.91 9.69
C ALA A 103 5.37 -8.96 9.26
N ALA A 104 5.05 -10.25 9.41
CA ALA A 104 5.88 -11.36 8.97
C ALA A 104 6.07 -11.36 7.44
N LEU A 105 5.00 -11.13 6.67
CA LEU A 105 5.06 -11.00 5.21
C LEU A 105 6.09 -9.96 4.76
N PHE A 106 6.06 -8.75 5.35
CA PHE A 106 7.05 -7.72 5.09
C PHE A 106 8.47 -8.14 5.45
N GLN A 107 8.65 -8.68 6.66
CA GLN A 107 9.97 -9.02 7.20
C GLN A 107 10.63 -10.14 6.40
N CYS A 108 9.90 -11.23 6.16
CA CYS A 108 10.36 -12.37 5.39
C CYS A 108 10.68 -11.99 3.94
N ALA A 109 9.83 -11.20 3.27
CA ALA A 109 10.07 -10.77 1.89
C ALA A 109 11.34 -9.89 1.79
N ALA A 110 11.46 -8.87 2.64
CA ALA A 110 12.62 -7.99 2.65
C ALA A 110 13.92 -8.75 3.01
N LYS A 111 13.88 -9.61 4.03
CA LYS A 111 15.05 -10.40 4.45
C LYS A 111 15.48 -11.40 3.37
N THR A 112 14.54 -12.03 2.69
CA THR A 112 14.84 -12.95 1.58
C THR A 112 15.60 -12.22 0.47
N LEU A 113 15.15 -11.04 0.04
CA LEU A 113 15.88 -10.25 -0.95
C LEU A 113 17.26 -9.81 -0.48
N GLN A 114 17.39 -9.36 0.78
CA GLN A 114 18.67 -8.96 1.34
C GLN A 114 19.67 -10.12 1.38
N ASP A 115 19.25 -11.29 1.86
CA ASP A 115 20.11 -12.45 1.99
C ASP A 115 20.52 -12.99 0.61
N PHE A 116 19.62 -12.96 -0.40
CA PHE A 116 19.97 -13.29 -1.79
C PHE A 116 21.00 -12.32 -2.38
N ALA A 117 20.86 -11.03 -2.13
CA ALA A 117 21.79 -10.02 -2.61
C ALA A 117 23.17 -10.11 -1.97
N LEU A 118 23.21 -10.41 -0.67
CA LEU A 118 24.45 -10.61 0.08
C LEU A 118 25.19 -11.87 -0.37
N ASN A 119 24.49 -12.95 -0.68
CA ASN A 119 25.11 -14.22 -1.06
C ASN A 119 25.28 -14.39 -2.59
N SER A 120 24.82 -13.44 -3.39
CA SER A 120 24.96 -13.48 -4.84
C SER A 120 26.37 -13.08 -5.26
N PRO A 121 27.12 -13.90 -6.03
CA PRO A 121 28.45 -13.52 -6.52
C PRO A 121 28.37 -12.31 -7.48
N ARG A 122 27.22 -12.10 -8.14
CA ARG A 122 26.98 -10.98 -9.06
C ARG A 122 26.79 -9.64 -8.34
N LEU A 123 26.43 -9.66 -7.06
CA LEU A 123 26.07 -8.44 -6.33
C LEU A 123 26.87 -8.29 -5.03
N HIS A 124 26.81 -9.27 -4.14
CA HIS A 124 27.45 -9.31 -2.82
C HIS A 124 27.32 -7.97 -2.06
N ALA A 125 26.07 -7.52 -1.90
CA ALA A 125 25.79 -6.18 -1.42
C ALA A 125 24.44 -6.09 -0.67
N ARG A 126 24.33 -5.09 0.22
CA ARG A 126 23.05 -4.76 0.87
C ARG A 126 22.19 -3.89 -0.04
N LEU A 127 20.96 -4.33 -0.26
CA LEU A 127 19.97 -3.63 -1.07
C LEU A 127 19.33 -2.47 -0.31
N GLY A 128 18.78 -1.53 -1.06
CA GLY A 128 17.77 -0.59 -0.61
C GLY A 128 16.43 -1.06 -1.15
N LEU A 129 15.38 -1.07 -0.32
CA LEU A 129 14.09 -1.61 -0.73
C LEU A 129 12.98 -0.63 -0.37
N THR A 130 11.97 -0.49 -1.22
CA THR A 130 10.70 0.18 -0.89
C THR A 130 9.58 -0.83 -1.06
N ALA A 131 9.00 -1.27 0.07
CA ALA A 131 8.00 -2.32 0.13
C ALA A 131 6.60 -1.73 0.38
N VAL A 132 5.60 -2.22 -0.34
CA VAL A 132 4.21 -1.78 -0.28
C VAL A 132 3.29 -3.00 -0.14
N LEU A 133 2.45 -3.01 0.89
CA LEU A 133 1.42 -4.03 1.10
C LEU A 133 0.16 -3.70 0.29
N HIS A 134 -0.30 -4.67 -0.48
CA HIS A 134 -1.63 -4.71 -1.08
C HIS A 134 -2.41 -5.88 -0.48
N THR A 135 -3.73 -5.73 -0.33
CA THR A 135 -4.61 -6.77 0.21
C THR A 135 -5.63 -7.29 -0.80
N HIS A 136 -5.66 -6.74 -2.02
CA HIS A 136 -6.72 -7.02 -2.98
C HIS A 136 -6.23 -7.18 -4.41
N THR A 137 -7.00 -7.95 -5.20
CA THR A 137 -6.93 -7.96 -6.66
C THR A 137 -7.62 -6.71 -7.25
N ARG A 138 -7.57 -6.55 -8.58
CA ARG A 138 -8.35 -5.52 -9.28
C ARG A 138 -9.87 -5.77 -9.17
N ARG A 139 -10.29 -7.04 -9.05
CA ARG A 139 -11.66 -7.48 -8.78
C ARG A 139 -12.07 -7.36 -7.30
N LEU A 140 -11.16 -6.84 -6.46
CA LEU A 140 -11.30 -6.62 -5.01
C LEU A 140 -11.31 -7.89 -4.14
N ASP A 141 -10.97 -9.04 -4.72
CA ASP A 141 -10.81 -10.28 -3.95
C ASP A 141 -9.64 -10.17 -2.99
N TYR A 142 -9.77 -10.73 -1.79
CA TYR A 142 -8.72 -10.69 -0.78
C TYR A 142 -7.52 -11.52 -1.21
N HIS A 143 -6.40 -10.82 -1.39
CA HIS A 143 -5.16 -11.33 -1.93
C HIS A 143 -3.96 -10.56 -1.36
N PRO A 144 -3.56 -10.82 -0.10
CA PRO A 144 -2.41 -10.15 0.50
C PRO A 144 -1.11 -10.44 -0.24
N HIS A 145 -0.40 -9.39 -0.64
CA HIS A 145 0.91 -9.47 -1.25
C HIS A 145 1.72 -8.21 -0.97
N VAL A 146 3.04 -8.34 -0.98
CA VAL A 146 3.96 -7.20 -0.85
C VAL A 146 4.73 -7.03 -2.15
N HIS A 147 4.60 -5.85 -2.73
CA HIS A 147 5.44 -5.38 -3.82
C HIS A 147 6.68 -4.70 -3.25
N ILE A 148 7.86 -5.04 -3.75
CA ILE A 148 9.12 -4.45 -3.33
C ILE A 148 9.82 -3.89 -4.55
N VAL A 149 10.01 -2.57 -4.56
CA VAL A 149 10.83 -1.87 -5.55
C VAL A 149 12.29 -1.98 -5.12
N VAL A 150 13.12 -2.54 -6.00
CA VAL A 150 14.53 -2.87 -5.75
C VAL A 150 15.40 -2.14 -6.78
N PRO A 151 16.26 -1.18 -6.39
CA PRO A 151 17.30 -0.65 -7.25
C PRO A 151 18.27 -1.78 -7.64
N GLY A 152 18.71 -1.80 -8.90
CA GLY A 152 19.66 -2.76 -9.48
C GLY A 152 21.09 -2.51 -9.02
N GLY A 153 21.31 -2.51 -7.71
CA GLY A 153 22.59 -2.35 -7.07
C GLY A 153 22.48 -2.27 -5.56
N GLY A 154 23.62 -2.35 -4.89
CA GLY A 154 23.69 -2.34 -3.44
C GLY A 154 25.02 -1.87 -2.90
N ILE A 155 25.12 -1.82 -1.58
CA ILE A 155 26.34 -1.39 -0.89
C ILE A 155 27.07 -2.60 -0.34
N HIS A 156 28.32 -2.78 -0.78
CA HIS A 156 29.23 -3.69 -0.12
C HIS A 156 29.86 -2.95 1.07
N ARG A 157 29.42 -3.28 2.30
CA ARG A 157 29.77 -2.49 3.49
C ARG A 157 31.27 -2.48 3.80
N ALA A 158 31.93 -3.64 3.79
CA ALA A 158 33.35 -3.73 4.16
C ALA A 158 34.25 -2.93 3.20
N ARG A 159 34.00 -3.06 1.89
CA ARG A 159 34.73 -2.34 0.83
C ARG A 159 34.24 -0.91 0.58
N LYS A 160 33.18 -0.47 1.26
CA LYS A 160 32.54 0.84 1.08
C LYS A 160 32.23 1.18 -0.39
N GLU A 161 31.88 0.17 -1.20
CA GLU A 161 31.67 0.33 -2.64
C GLU A 161 30.19 0.15 -3.05
N TRP A 162 29.81 0.86 -4.11
CA TRP A 162 28.55 0.60 -4.81
C TRP A 162 28.73 -0.56 -5.79
N ARG A 163 27.96 -1.63 -5.58
CA ARG A 163 27.88 -2.79 -6.48
C ARG A 163 26.70 -2.61 -7.41
N LYS A 164 26.96 -2.43 -8.70
CA LYS A 164 25.92 -2.35 -9.73
C LYS A 164 25.56 -3.75 -10.22
N LEU A 165 24.26 -4.07 -10.26
CA LEU A 165 23.79 -5.27 -10.95
C LEU A 165 23.86 -5.05 -12.48
N LYS A 166 24.48 -5.99 -13.19
CA LYS A 166 24.51 -6.01 -14.66
C LYS A 166 23.29 -6.78 -15.20
N GLY A 167 22.70 -6.30 -16.29
CA GLY A 167 21.57 -6.94 -16.98
C GLY A 167 20.18 -6.59 -16.44
N ASN A 168 19.17 -7.33 -16.91
CA ASN A 168 17.73 -7.17 -16.64
C ASN A 168 17.15 -8.26 -15.73
N TYR A 169 18.01 -9.00 -15.02
CA TYR A 169 17.60 -10.12 -14.19
C TYR A 169 18.14 -9.99 -12.75
N LEU A 170 17.21 -9.83 -11.81
CA LEU A 170 17.50 -9.74 -10.37
C LEU A 170 17.84 -11.12 -9.79
N PHE A 171 16.83 -11.93 -9.46
CA PHE A 171 16.96 -13.25 -8.85
C PHE A 171 15.90 -14.22 -9.38
N ASN A 172 16.12 -15.52 -9.13
CA ASN A 172 15.18 -16.56 -9.51
C ASN A 172 13.95 -16.53 -8.59
N GLY A 173 12.76 -16.34 -9.15
CA GLY A 173 11.51 -16.26 -8.39
C GLY A 173 11.19 -17.55 -7.62
N ARG A 174 11.47 -18.73 -8.19
CA ARG A 174 11.23 -20.02 -7.50
C ARG A 174 12.15 -20.20 -6.30
N ALA A 175 13.42 -19.82 -6.44
CA ALA A 175 14.37 -19.86 -5.33
C ALA A 175 13.98 -18.88 -4.21
N LEU A 176 13.60 -17.65 -4.56
CA LEU A 176 13.07 -16.67 -3.60
C LEU A 176 11.83 -17.23 -2.88
N ALA A 177 10.89 -17.82 -3.62
CA ALA A 177 9.66 -18.39 -3.07
C ALA A 177 9.93 -19.54 -2.09
N LYS A 178 10.89 -20.43 -2.39
CA LYS A 178 11.29 -21.52 -1.50
C LYS A 178 11.77 -21.00 -0.14
N VAL A 179 12.69 -20.03 -0.15
CA VAL A 179 13.25 -19.45 1.08
C VAL A 179 12.21 -18.61 1.82
N PHE A 180 11.42 -17.82 1.09
CA PHE A 180 10.34 -17.02 1.65
C PHE A 180 9.28 -17.88 2.34
N ARG A 181 8.85 -18.98 1.72
CA ARG A 181 7.92 -19.96 2.30
C ARG A 181 8.43 -20.48 3.63
N ALA A 182 9.67 -21.00 3.66
CA ALA A 182 10.26 -21.55 4.87
C ALA A 182 10.29 -20.50 6.00
N ARG A 183 10.78 -19.29 5.71
CA ARG A 183 10.85 -18.19 6.69
C ARG A 183 9.49 -17.78 7.21
N LEU A 184 8.50 -17.62 6.32
CA LEU A 184 7.18 -17.15 6.72
C LEU A 184 6.50 -18.19 7.61
N LEU A 185 6.51 -19.46 7.21
CA LEU A 185 5.90 -20.53 8.02
C LEU A 185 6.57 -20.66 9.39
N THR A 186 7.91 -20.64 9.45
CA THR A 186 8.64 -20.61 10.73
C THR A 186 8.22 -19.42 11.58
N GLN A 187 8.26 -18.20 11.03
CA GLN A 187 7.93 -17.01 11.79
C GLN A 187 6.47 -16.98 12.30
N LEU A 188 5.52 -17.51 11.52
CA LEU A 188 4.12 -17.60 11.96
C LEU A 188 3.94 -18.67 13.06
N ARG A 189 4.67 -19.79 12.98
CA ARG A 189 4.69 -20.82 14.03
C ARG A 189 5.30 -20.29 15.32
N ASP A 190 6.41 -19.58 15.24
CA ASP A 190 7.09 -18.97 16.39
C ASP A 190 6.20 -17.91 17.07
N ALA A 191 5.28 -17.30 16.31
CA ALA A 191 4.26 -16.41 16.84
C ALA A 191 3.05 -17.14 17.48
N GLY A 192 3.11 -18.47 17.62
CA GLY A 192 2.07 -19.29 18.23
C GLY A 192 0.84 -19.53 17.34
N LEU A 193 0.93 -19.29 16.03
CA LEU A 193 -0.21 -19.47 15.12
C LEU A 193 -0.29 -20.91 14.62
N ALA A 194 -1.48 -21.50 14.69
CA ALA A 194 -1.79 -22.75 14.01
C ALA A 194 -1.79 -22.54 12.49
N LEU A 195 -0.99 -23.31 11.77
CA LEU A 195 -0.81 -23.16 10.33
C LEU A 195 -1.64 -24.20 9.58
N PRO A 196 -2.43 -23.79 8.57
CA PRO A 196 -3.05 -24.73 7.65
C PRO A 196 -1.98 -25.38 6.76
N THR A 197 -2.34 -26.51 6.15
CA THR A 197 -1.54 -27.10 5.07
C THR A 197 -1.43 -26.10 3.92
N THR A 198 -0.21 -25.87 3.42
CA THR A 198 0.06 -24.96 2.30
C THR A 198 0.75 -25.71 1.17
N PRO A 199 0.58 -25.28 -0.09
CA PRO A 199 1.26 -25.90 -1.21
C PRO A 199 2.79 -25.83 -1.06
N SER A 200 3.48 -26.79 -1.67
CA SER A 200 4.95 -26.81 -1.72
C SER A 200 5.51 -25.71 -2.61
N GLN A 201 4.79 -25.35 -3.68
CA GLN A 201 5.16 -24.32 -4.63
C GLN A 201 4.47 -23.00 -4.31
N TRP A 202 5.28 -21.97 -3.99
CA TRP A 202 4.81 -20.61 -3.79
C TRP A 202 5.29 -19.72 -4.95
N VAL A 203 4.66 -18.55 -5.09
CA VAL A 203 4.97 -17.62 -6.19
C VAL A 203 5.66 -16.37 -5.65
N VAL A 204 6.85 -16.09 -6.18
CA VAL A 204 7.49 -14.79 -6.11
C VAL A 204 7.82 -14.38 -7.54
N GLN A 205 7.30 -13.23 -7.96
CA GLN A 205 7.58 -12.67 -9.27
C GLN A 205 8.66 -11.61 -9.14
N CYS A 206 9.62 -11.57 -10.07
CA CYS A 206 10.61 -10.50 -10.17
C CYS A 206 10.60 -9.97 -11.60
N GLN A 207 10.13 -8.74 -11.76
CA GLN A 207 9.99 -8.08 -13.05
C GLN A 207 10.97 -6.92 -13.15
N ASP A 208 11.64 -6.78 -14.30
CA ASP A 208 12.35 -5.55 -14.62
C ASP A 208 11.35 -4.45 -14.93
N VAL A 209 11.51 -3.29 -14.28
CA VAL A 209 10.63 -2.13 -14.41
C VAL A 209 11.40 -0.89 -14.87
N GLY A 210 12.52 -1.10 -15.58
CA GLY A 210 13.29 -0.05 -16.22
C GLY A 210 13.88 0.91 -15.19
N ARG A 211 13.51 2.19 -15.24
CA ARG A 211 14.03 3.21 -14.29
C ARG A 211 13.20 3.32 -12.99
N GLY A 212 12.22 2.44 -12.79
CA GLY A 212 11.41 2.34 -11.56
C GLY A 212 10.30 3.38 -11.42
N GLU A 213 10.21 4.35 -12.32
CA GLU A 213 9.23 5.44 -12.22
C GLU A 213 7.79 4.96 -12.37
N SER A 214 7.53 4.12 -13.39
CA SER A 214 6.22 3.52 -13.65
C SER A 214 5.78 2.66 -12.47
N ALA A 215 6.68 1.88 -11.87
CA ALA A 215 6.41 1.07 -10.70
C ALA A 215 6.04 1.94 -9.47
N LEU A 216 6.79 3.00 -9.19
CA LEU A 216 6.48 3.92 -8.09
C LEU A 216 5.15 4.66 -8.32
N LYS A 217 4.89 5.13 -9.55
CA LYS A 217 3.62 5.74 -9.95
C LYS A 217 2.46 4.75 -9.78
N TYR A 218 2.62 3.51 -10.24
CA TYR A 218 1.66 2.43 -10.07
C TYR A 218 1.35 2.20 -8.59
N LEU A 219 2.37 1.92 -7.76
CA LEU A 219 2.19 1.64 -6.33
C LEU A 219 1.58 2.83 -5.58
N SER A 220 1.93 4.07 -5.95
CA SER A 220 1.35 5.26 -5.30
C SER A 220 -0.17 5.29 -5.36
N ARG A 221 -0.78 4.84 -6.47
CA ARG A 221 -2.23 4.83 -6.66
C ARG A 221 -2.94 3.95 -5.62
N TYR A 222 -2.31 2.88 -5.18
CA TYR A 222 -2.88 1.91 -4.22
C TYR A 222 -2.62 2.25 -2.76
N LEU A 223 -1.74 3.22 -2.48
CA LEU A 223 -1.45 3.59 -1.10
C LEU A 223 -2.62 4.29 -0.44
N TYR A 224 -3.29 5.19 -1.15
CA TYR A 224 -4.32 6.02 -0.53
C TYR A 224 -5.50 6.45 -1.40
N ARG A 225 -5.74 5.90 -2.60
CA ARG A 225 -7.00 6.17 -3.34
C ARG A 225 -8.22 5.40 -2.80
N GLY A 226 -8.16 4.88 -1.57
CA GLY A 226 -9.07 3.85 -1.08
C GLY A 226 -8.93 2.55 -1.87
N VAL A 227 -9.77 1.56 -1.56
CA VAL A 227 -9.81 0.27 -2.27
C VAL A 227 -10.43 0.42 -3.66
N LEU A 228 -11.38 1.35 -3.79
CA LEU A 228 -12.15 1.58 -5.01
C LEU A 228 -12.39 3.10 -5.20
N SER A 229 -12.18 3.58 -6.42
CA SER A 229 -12.50 4.96 -6.82
C SER A 229 -13.99 5.10 -7.14
N ASN A 230 -14.59 6.25 -6.83
CA ASN A 230 -15.98 6.55 -7.22
C ASN A 230 -16.20 6.41 -8.74
N HIS A 231 -15.20 6.72 -9.58
CA HIS A 231 -15.29 6.56 -11.04
C HIS A 231 -15.44 5.11 -11.52
N ASN A 232 -15.23 4.13 -10.64
CA ASN A 232 -15.41 2.72 -10.96
C ASN A 232 -16.76 2.18 -10.48
N LEU A 233 -17.53 2.95 -9.71
CA LEU A 233 -18.91 2.61 -9.35
C LEU A 233 -19.81 2.95 -10.54
N LEU A 234 -20.55 1.97 -11.05
CA LEU A 234 -21.37 2.10 -12.26
C LEU A 234 -22.86 2.27 -11.96
N SER A 235 -23.42 1.42 -11.10
CA SER A 235 -24.84 1.51 -10.69
C SER A 235 -25.08 1.01 -9.27
N ASP A 236 -26.18 1.47 -8.68
CA ASP A 236 -26.80 1.01 -7.43
C ASP A 236 -28.33 1.06 -7.63
N ASP A 237 -28.98 -0.12 -7.69
CA ASP A 237 -30.42 -0.25 -7.92
C ASP A 237 -31.25 -0.30 -6.61
N GLY A 238 -30.60 -0.16 -5.45
CA GLY A 238 -31.23 -0.31 -4.14
C GLY A 238 -31.15 -1.70 -3.54
N GLN A 239 -30.68 -2.70 -4.28
CA GLN A 239 -30.35 -4.04 -3.80
C GLN A 239 -28.91 -4.44 -4.11
N GLN A 240 -28.44 -4.13 -5.32
CA GLN A 240 -27.15 -4.52 -5.86
C GLN A 240 -26.31 -3.31 -6.29
N VAL A 241 -25.00 -3.45 -6.15
CA VAL A 241 -24.00 -2.49 -6.56
C VAL A 241 -23.17 -3.09 -7.68
N THR A 242 -23.01 -2.37 -8.78
CA THR A 242 -22.14 -2.73 -9.90
C THR A 242 -20.92 -1.82 -9.97
N PHE A 243 -19.74 -2.42 -10.09
CA PHE A 243 -18.49 -1.69 -10.31
C PHE A 243 -17.66 -2.31 -11.43
N ARG A 244 -16.83 -1.50 -12.08
CA ARG A 244 -15.88 -1.95 -13.11
C ARG A 244 -14.48 -2.19 -12.56
N TYR A 245 -13.78 -3.12 -13.18
CA TYR A 245 -12.37 -3.39 -12.96
C TYR A 245 -11.71 -3.84 -14.27
N THR A 246 -10.38 -3.71 -14.36
CA THR A 246 -9.62 -4.30 -15.46
C THR A 246 -9.19 -5.70 -15.06
N ASP A 247 -9.57 -6.70 -15.84
CA ASP A 247 -9.17 -8.09 -15.58
C ASP A 247 -7.66 -8.27 -15.81
N ASN A 248 -7.03 -9.11 -14.98
CA ASN A 248 -5.58 -9.30 -15.04
C ASN A 248 -5.15 -10.30 -16.13
N GLN A 249 -6.04 -11.20 -16.56
CA GLN A 249 -5.74 -12.21 -17.57
C GLN A 249 -6.03 -11.65 -18.97
N THR A 250 -7.23 -11.10 -19.18
CA THR A 250 -7.66 -10.58 -20.48
C THR A 250 -7.20 -9.15 -20.75
N GLN A 251 -6.79 -8.41 -19.71
CA GLN A 251 -6.52 -6.96 -19.77
C GLN A 251 -7.71 -6.11 -20.26
N THR A 252 -8.94 -6.66 -20.25
CA THR A 252 -10.16 -5.95 -20.65
C THR A 252 -10.90 -5.38 -19.44
N VAL A 253 -11.69 -4.33 -19.67
CA VAL A 253 -12.60 -3.80 -18.64
C VAL A 253 -13.78 -4.75 -18.49
N GLN A 254 -14.04 -5.18 -17.26
CA GLN A 254 -15.16 -6.03 -16.89
C GLN A 254 -15.94 -5.39 -15.73
N THR A 255 -17.12 -5.92 -15.46
CA THR A 255 -17.98 -5.49 -14.35
C THR A 255 -18.16 -6.62 -13.33
N ARG A 256 -18.46 -6.22 -12.10
CA ARG A 256 -18.87 -7.12 -11.02
C ARG A 256 -20.07 -6.49 -10.31
N THR A 257 -21.12 -7.30 -10.14
CA THR A 257 -22.35 -6.93 -9.46
C THR A 257 -22.51 -7.82 -8.23
N LEU A 258 -22.90 -7.22 -7.09
CA LEU A 258 -23.09 -7.90 -5.82
C LEU A 258 -24.25 -7.26 -5.05
N PRO A 259 -24.92 -7.97 -4.14
CA PRO A 259 -25.75 -7.35 -3.11
C PRO A 259 -24.97 -6.25 -2.38
N GLY A 260 -25.62 -5.14 -2.04
CA GLY A 260 -24.92 -3.98 -1.48
C GLY A 260 -24.22 -4.26 -0.15
N GLU A 261 -24.79 -5.11 0.70
CA GLU A 261 -24.18 -5.59 1.95
C GLU A 261 -22.90 -6.40 1.67
N ASP A 262 -22.93 -7.28 0.66
CA ASP A 262 -21.78 -8.09 0.25
C ASP A 262 -20.69 -7.22 -0.40
N PHE A 263 -21.08 -6.18 -1.14
CA PHE A 263 -20.17 -5.18 -1.65
C PHE A 263 -19.46 -4.43 -0.50
N LEU A 264 -20.18 -4.04 0.56
CA LEU A 264 -19.55 -3.42 1.73
C LEU A 264 -18.59 -4.38 2.43
N LEU A 265 -18.96 -5.65 2.64
CA LEU A 265 -18.06 -6.66 3.21
C LEU A 265 -16.81 -6.87 2.34
N LEU A 266 -16.97 -6.92 1.02
CA LEU A 266 -15.88 -7.03 0.05
C LEU A 266 -14.88 -5.88 0.19
N LEU A 267 -15.33 -4.67 0.50
CA LEU A 267 -14.45 -3.53 0.77
C LEU A 267 -13.82 -3.60 2.16
N LEU A 268 -14.61 -3.93 3.19
CA LEU A 268 -14.20 -3.84 4.59
C LEU A 268 -13.12 -4.84 5.00
N GLN A 269 -12.98 -5.96 4.31
CA GLN A 269 -11.87 -6.90 4.53
C GLN A 269 -10.48 -6.30 4.22
N HIS A 270 -10.40 -5.15 3.54
CA HIS A 270 -9.14 -4.45 3.21
C HIS A 270 -8.78 -3.35 4.21
N VAL A 271 -9.57 -3.17 5.27
CA VAL A 271 -9.26 -2.25 6.35
C VAL A 271 -8.07 -2.79 7.15
N LEU A 272 -6.98 -2.02 7.19
CA LEU A 272 -5.76 -2.42 7.89
C LEU A 272 -5.86 -2.17 9.41
N PRO A 273 -5.08 -2.92 10.24
CA PRO A 273 -5.00 -2.68 11.68
C PRO A 273 -4.50 -1.28 12.04
N THR A 274 -5.02 -0.67 13.10
CA THR A 274 -4.64 0.68 13.56
C THR A 274 -3.12 0.80 13.72
N GLY A 275 -2.55 1.91 13.23
CA GLY A 275 -1.11 2.16 13.27
C GLY A 275 -0.25 1.31 12.32
N PHE A 276 -0.83 0.33 11.60
CA PHE A 276 -0.08 -0.50 10.67
C PHE A 276 0.41 0.30 9.45
N ARG A 277 1.73 0.31 9.23
CA ARG A 277 2.36 1.01 8.09
C ARG A 277 2.27 0.14 6.82
N ARG A 278 1.52 0.62 5.83
CA ARG A 278 1.35 -0.01 4.50
C ARG A 278 2.61 0.08 3.63
N VAL A 279 3.51 1.03 3.92
CA VAL A 279 4.79 1.22 3.22
C VAL A 279 5.94 1.15 4.19
N ARG A 280 7.01 0.45 3.80
CA ARG A 280 8.23 0.32 4.57
C ARG A 280 9.43 0.42 3.64
N ASP A 281 10.38 1.27 3.99
CA ASP A 281 11.68 1.32 3.31
C ASP A 281 12.70 0.51 4.10
N TYR A 282 13.66 -0.12 3.44
CA TYR A 282 14.72 -0.93 4.05
C TYR A 282 16.09 -0.61 3.47
N GLY A 283 17.14 -1.02 4.19
CA GLY A 283 18.52 -0.85 3.77
C GLY A 283 18.86 0.62 3.54
N PHE A 284 19.54 0.94 2.44
CA PHE A 284 19.93 2.32 2.16
C PHE A 284 18.78 3.26 1.77
N LEU A 285 17.56 2.75 1.55
CA LEU A 285 16.36 3.57 1.34
C LEU A 285 15.62 3.90 2.65
N HIS A 286 16.01 3.27 3.77
CA HIS A 286 15.39 3.47 5.08
C HIS A 286 15.55 4.92 5.57
N GLY A 287 14.60 5.40 6.38
CA GLY A 287 14.57 6.79 6.87
C GLY A 287 15.80 7.21 7.69
N ASN A 288 16.48 6.25 8.33
CA ASN A 288 17.72 6.50 9.09
C ASN A 288 18.99 6.41 8.22
N ALA A 289 18.87 6.01 6.95
CA ALA A 289 19.99 5.88 6.02
C ALA A 289 20.11 7.09 5.08
N LYS A 290 19.52 8.24 5.41
CA LYS A 290 19.51 9.44 4.55
C LYS A 290 20.90 9.91 4.17
N ALA A 291 21.84 9.93 5.12
CA ALA A 291 23.23 10.33 4.85
C ALA A 291 23.89 9.36 3.85
N LEU A 292 23.71 8.05 4.08
CA LEU A 292 24.22 7.02 3.18
C LEU A 292 23.61 7.11 1.77
N LEU A 293 22.30 7.35 1.67
CA LEU A 293 21.64 7.54 0.38
C LEU A 293 22.19 8.75 -0.37
N LYS A 294 22.43 9.88 0.32
CA LYS A 294 23.06 11.06 -0.30
C LYS A 294 24.46 10.73 -0.84
N ILE A 295 25.28 9.99 -0.09
CA ILE A 295 26.60 9.55 -0.54
C ILE A 295 26.48 8.69 -1.81
N ILE A 296 25.56 7.71 -1.82
CA ILE A 296 25.31 6.89 -3.02
C ILE A 296 24.90 7.77 -4.20
N GLN A 297 24.02 8.74 -3.96
CA GLN A 297 23.55 9.65 -5.00
C GLN A 297 24.69 10.51 -5.56
N TRP A 298 25.62 10.96 -4.73
CA TRP A 298 26.82 11.68 -5.18
C TRP A 298 27.74 10.79 -6.01
N VAL A 299 28.05 9.58 -5.52
CA VAL A 299 28.88 8.60 -6.25
C VAL A 299 28.27 8.26 -7.61
N LEU A 300 26.94 8.18 -7.68
CA LEU A 300 26.21 7.91 -8.92
C LEU A 300 25.85 9.17 -9.73
N ARG A 301 26.38 10.34 -9.36
CA ARG A 301 26.17 11.62 -10.06
C ARG A 301 24.69 11.94 -10.30
N VAL A 302 23.85 11.67 -9.30
CA VAL A 302 22.42 11.97 -9.35
C VAL A 302 22.21 13.47 -9.22
N ASN A 303 21.43 14.05 -10.13
CA ASN A 303 20.99 15.44 -9.97
C ASN A 303 20.01 15.54 -8.80
N LEU A 304 20.48 16.11 -7.69
CA LEU A 304 19.71 16.34 -6.47
C LEU A 304 18.98 17.70 -6.52
N SER A 305 18.20 17.93 -7.57
CA SER A 305 17.42 19.16 -7.69
C SER A 305 16.49 19.32 -6.49
N ARG A 306 16.43 20.54 -5.95
CA ARG A 306 15.55 20.88 -4.84
C ARG A 306 14.11 20.78 -5.34
N ILE A 307 13.36 19.81 -4.84
CA ILE A 307 11.94 19.72 -5.18
C ILE A 307 11.18 20.67 -4.28
N GLU A 308 10.38 21.52 -4.91
CA GLU A 308 9.45 22.37 -4.18
C GLU A 308 8.39 21.51 -3.47
N PRO A 309 8.11 21.79 -2.19
CA PRO A 309 7.05 21.09 -1.49
C PRO A 309 5.74 21.30 -2.25
N ILE A 310 5.04 20.21 -2.57
CA ILE A 310 3.69 20.30 -3.14
C ILE A 310 2.84 21.08 -2.14
N LYS A 311 2.45 22.30 -2.51
CA LYS A 311 1.59 23.13 -1.70
C LYS A 311 0.19 22.51 -1.66
N ARG A 312 -0.46 22.57 -0.49
CA ARG A 312 -1.91 22.28 -0.42
C ARG A 312 -2.65 23.41 -1.11
N ALA A 313 -3.82 23.11 -1.66
CA ALA A 313 -4.73 24.16 -2.08
C ALA A 313 -5.01 25.06 -0.87
N CYS A 314 -4.87 26.37 -1.07
CA CYS A 314 -5.21 27.35 -0.06
C CYS A 314 -6.73 27.39 0.11
N PHE A 315 -7.19 27.67 1.32
CA PHE A 315 -8.58 28.06 1.52
C PHE A 315 -8.73 29.48 0.99
N LEU A 316 -9.74 29.72 0.16
CA LEU A 316 -10.06 31.06 -0.32
C LEU A 316 -11.18 31.62 0.54
N CYS A 317 -11.08 32.88 0.94
CA CYS A 317 -12.15 33.58 1.63
C CYS A 317 -13.39 33.61 0.70
N PRO A 318 -14.58 33.19 1.15
CA PRO A 318 -15.77 33.16 0.29
C PRO A 318 -16.18 34.56 -0.17
N TYR A 319 -15.79 35.61 0.56
CA TYR A 319 -16.11 37.00 0.23
C TYR A 319 -15.06 37.67 -0.66
N CYS A 320 -13.79 37.68 -0.25
CA CYS A 320 -12.74 38.42 -0.97
C CYS A 320 -11.84 37.55 -1.85
N GLN A 321 -12.03 36.22 -1.87
CA GLN A 321 -11.23 35.24 -2.62
C GLN A 321 -9.72 35.23 -2.32
N GLN A 322 -9.28 35.94 -1.28
CA GLN A 322 -7.88 35.90 -0.84
C GLN A 322 -7.57 34.61 -0.06
N ALA A 323 -6.31 34.18 -0.10
CA ALA A 323 -5.84 33.00 0.61
C ALA A 323 -5.94 33.20 2.14
N MET A 324 -6.70 32.34 2.80
CA MET A 324 -6.86 32.36 4.25
C MET A 324 -5.66 31.69 4.94
N VAL A 325 -5.30 32.22 6.11
CA VAL A 325 -4.25 31.67 6.98
C VAL A 325 -4.86 30.80 8.07
N ILE A 326 -4.33 29.59 8.24
CA ILE A 326 -4.74 28.70 9.33
C ILE A 326 -4.09 29.21 10.63
N THR A 327 -4.86 29.82 11.51
CA THR A 327 -4.37 30.36 12.80
C THR A 327 -4.35 29.30 13.90
N ASN A 328 -5.22 28.29 13.85
CA ASN A 328 -5.28 27.23 14.86
C ASN A 328 -5.76 25.89 14.27
N ILE A 329 -5.22 24.78 14.77
CA ILE A 329 -5.64 23.41 14.43
C ILE A 329 -6.02 22.69 15.71
N THR A 330 -7.31 22.55 15.98
CA THR A 330 -7.80 21.72 17.08
C THR A 330 -7.90 20.26 16.63
N ARG A 331 -6.99 19.40 17.12
CA ARG A 331 -7.10 17.96 16.90
C ARG A 331 -8.20 17.39 17.80
N ARG A 332 -9.25 16.80 17.20
CA ARG A 332 -10.17 15.95 17.97
C ARG A 332 -9.40 14.75 18.51
N LYS A 333 -9.49 14.48 19.82
CA LYS A 333 -8.79 13.37 20.50
C LYS A 333 -9.17 11.99 19.94
N ARG A 334 -10.34 11.86 19.33
CA ARG A 334 -10.79 10.66 18.60
C ARG A 334 -11.43 11.07 17.27
N PRO A 335 -11.27 10.28 16.19
CA PRO A 335 -12.17 10.43 15.06
C PRO A 335 -13.60 10.24 15.58
N PRO A 336 -14.57 11.05 15.14
CA PRO A 336 -15.95 10.84 15.51
C PRO A 336 -16.37 9.46 14.97
N GLY A 337 -16.88 8.58 15.83
CA GLY A 337 -17.34 7.22 15.49
C GLY A 337 -16.43 6.13 16.01
#